data_AF-A0A970YPW0-F1
#
_entry.id   AF-A0A970YPW0-F1
#
_cell.length_a   1.000
_cell.length_b   1.000
_cell.length_c   1.000
_cell.angle_alpha   90.00
_cell.angle_beta   90.00
_cell.angle_gamma   90.00
#
_symmetry.space_group_name_H-M   'P 1'
#
loop_
_entity.id
_entity.type
_entity.pdbx_description
1 polymer ?
#
loop_
_entity_poly.entity_id
_entity_poly.type
_entity_poly.pdbx_seq_one_letter_code
_entity_poly.pdbx_strand_id
1 'polypeptide(L)'
;RIRYVYGPSGRSTLAEGKDLSQIKYIIGTGGALTRLPNRVHIMESIALHNETGLLLFPGTDAKILVDNDYIMASLGVLSKRYKDAAVRFLEESLDHQLI
;
A
#
# COMPACT_ATOMS: atom_id res chain seq x y z
N ARG A 1 -10.43 -2.91 -10.16
CA ARG A 1 -11.55 -2.03 -10.55
C ARG A 1 -12.79 -2.88 -10.81
N ILE A 2 -13.97 -2.33 -10.56
CA ILE A 2 -15.25 -2.93 -10.91
C ILE A 2 -15.54 -2.65 -12.39
N ARG A 3 -15.98 -3.68 -13.10
CA ARG A 3 -16.37 -3.64 -14.51
C ARG A 3 -17.79 -4.14 -14.67
N TYR A 4 -18.58 -3.40 -15.44
CA TYR A 4 -19.92 -3.84 -15.84
C TYR A 4 -19.84 -4.62 -17.15
N VAL A 5 -20.49 -5.77 -17.19
CA VAL A 5 -20.67 -6.60 -18.38
C VAL A 5 -22.16 -6.70 -18.66
N TYR A 6 -22.56 -6.59 -19.91
CA TYR A 6 -23.96 -6.59 -20.33
C TYR A 6 -24.21 -7.80 -21.22
N GLY A 7 -25.21 -8.62 -20.86
CA GLY A 7 -25.61 -9.80 -21.61
C GLY A 7 -27.13 -9.96 -21.66
N PRO A 8 -27.64 -11.08 -22.21
CA PRO A 8 -29.08 -11.33 -22.35
C PRO A 8 -29.84 -11.33 -21.01
N SER A 9 -29.15 -11.61 -19.90
CA SER A 9 -29.69 -11.58 -18.54
C SER A 9 -29.56 -10.22 -17.84
N GLY A 10 -29.08 -9.18 -18.53
CA GLY A 10 -28.90 -7.83 -17.98
C GLY A 10 -27.45 -7.51 -17.60
N ARG A 11 -27.29 -6.63 -16.60
CA ARG A 11 -25.97 -6.15 -16.13
C ARG A 11 -25.39 -7.08 -15.07
N SER A 12 -24.17 -7.54 -15.30
CA SER A 12 -23.33 -8.22 -14.31
C SER A 12 -22.17 -7.33 -13.87
N THR A 13 -21.79 -7.45 -12.61
CA THR A 13 -20.67 -6.71 -12.00
C THR A 13 -19.52 -7.68 -11.77
N LEU A 14 -18.33 -7.35 -12.28
CA LEU A 14 -17.12 -8.17 -12.15
C LEU A 14 -15.98 -7.34 -11.53
N ALA A 15 -15.21 -7.94 -10.65
CA ALA A 15 -13.94 -7.36 -10.19
C ALA A 15 -12.81 -7.72 -11.18
N GLU A 16 -12.09 -6.70 -11.65
CA GLU A 16 -10.93 -6.83 -12.53
C GLU A 16 -9.67 -6.35 -11.80
N GLY A 17 -8.67 -7.23 -11.68
CA GLY A 17 -7.43 -6.97 -10.95
C GLY A 17 -7.49 -7.37 -9.47
N LYS A 18 -6.51 -6.91 -8.68
CA LYS A 18 -6.49 -7.14 -7.23
C LYS A 18 -7.47 -6.21 -6.54
N ASP A 19 -8.10 -6.72 -5.49
CA ASP A 19 -8.88 -5.90 -4.57
C ASP A 19 -7.97 -5.38 -3.46
N LEU A 20 -7.79 -4.06 -3.42
CA LEU A 20 -7.00 -3.37 -2.39
C LEU A 20 -7.90 -2.62 -1.41
N SER A 21 -9.22 -2.80 -1.42
CA SER A 21 -10.13 -2.07 -0.54
C SER A 21 -9.92 -2.37 0.96
N GLN A 22 -9.21 -3.45 1.30
CA GLN A 22 -8.99 -3.92 2.69
C GLN A 22 -7.54 -3.78 3.18
N ILE A 23 -6.63 -3.20 2.39
CA ILE A 23 -5.26 -2.96 2.87
C ILE A 23 -5.24 -1.84 3.89
N LYS A 24 -4.52 -2.07 5.00
CA LYS A 24 -4.40 -1.15 6.13
C LYS A 24 -3.21 -0.19 6.02
N TYR A 25 -2.23 -0.55 5.20
CA TYR A 25 -0.97 0.17 5.08
C TYR A 25 -0.59 0.37 3.62
N ILE A 26 -0.13 1.57 3.29
CA ILE A 26 0.55 1.90 2.04
C ILE A 26 1.98 2.26 2.44
N ILE A 27 2.95 1.46 2.00
CA ILE A 27 4.35 1.63 2.38
C ILE A 27 5.13 2.18 1.20
N GLY A 28 5.65 3.40 1.35
CA GLY A 28 6.55 4.02 0.39
C GLY A 28 7.97 3.52 0.56
N THR A 29 8.46 2.77 -0.42
CA THR A 29 9.87 2.39 -0.56
C THR A 29 10.41 2.85 -1.91
N GLY A 30 11.74 2.89 -2.07
CA GLY A 30 12.37 3.40 -3.28
C GLY A 30 12.74 4.88 -3.18
N GLY A 31 13.79 5.31 -3.89
CA GLY A 31 14.37 6.66 -3.74
C GLY A 31 13.37 7.82 -3.88
N ALA A 32 12.43 7.75 -4.82
CA ALA A 32 11.42 8.81 -5.00
C ALA A 32 10.45 8.91 -3.81
N LEU A 33 9.95 7.76 -3.33
CA LEU A 33 8.96 7.70 -2.25
C LEU A 33 9.59 7.81 -0.85
N THR A 34 10.92 7.80 -0.73
CA THR A 34 11.63 7.98 0.53
C THR A 34 12.32 9.35 0.65
N ARG A 35 12.77 9.95 -0.46
CA ARG A 35 13.60 11.18 -0.43
C ARG A 35 12.88 12.47 -0.84
N LEU A 36 11.78 12.40 -1.59
CA LEU A 36 11.10 13.61 -2.04
C LEU A 36 10.34 14.29 -0.88
N PRO A 37 10.32 15.65 -0.83
CA PRO A 37 9.66 16.39 0.25
C PRO A 37 8.15 16.14 0.32
N ASN A 38 7.49 15.89 -0.82
CA ASN A 38 6.04 15.67 -0.91
C ASN A 38 5.64 14.19 -0.97
N ARG A 39 6.54 13.27 -0.60
CA ARG A 39 6.34 11.81 -0.74
C ARG A 39 5.06 11.30 -0.07
N VAL A 40 4.73 11.82 1.12
CA VAL A 40 3.53 11.40 1.87
C VAL A 40 2.28 11.82 1.12
N HIS A 41 2.19 13.09 0.72
CA HIS A 41 1.05 13.62 -0.02
C HIS A 41 0.79 12.88 -1.34
N ILE A 42 1.86 12.52 -2.06
CA ILE A 42 1.77 11.72 -3.29
C ILE A 42 1.16 10.33 -3.02
N MET A 43 1.46 9.73 -1.87
CA MET A 43 0.89 8.41 -1.53
C MET A 43 -0.53 8.52 -0.98
N GLU A 44 -0.84 9.57 -0.22
CA GLU A 44 -2.21 9.86 0.24
C GLU A 44 -3.18 10.01 -0.94
N SER A 45 -2.71 10.56 -2.07
CA SER A 45 -3.55 10.70 -3.25
C SER A 45 -4.02 9.37 -3.84
N ILE A 46 -3.38 8.23 -3.53
CA ILE A 46 -3.79 6.90 -4.01
C ILE A 46 -5.20 6.56 -3.52
N ALA A 47 -5.46 6.75 -2.22
CA ALA A 47 -6.76 6.46 -1.63
C ALA A 47 -7.84 7.46 -2.07
N LEU A 48 -7.44 8.71 -2.34
CA LEU A 48 -8.33 9.78 -2.79
C LEU A 48 -8.70 9.66 -4.27
N HIS A 49 -7.86 9.01 -5.08
CA HIS A 49 -8.09 8.84 -6.52
C HIS A 49 -9.11 7.73 -6.83
N ASN A 50 -10.28 7.76 -6.21
CA ASN A 50 -11.39 6.83 -6.45
C ASN A 50 -12.75 7.55 -6.57
N GLU A 51 -12.78 8.60 -7.39
CA GLU A 51 -13.94 9.50 -7.54
C GLU A 51 -15.24 8.77 -7.93
N THR A 52 -15.14 7.69 -8.70
CA THR A 52 -16.30 6.91 -9.18
C THR A 52 -16.75 5.83 -8.21
N GLY A 53 -15.96 5.52 -7.17
CA GLY A 53 -16.16 4.36 -6.30
C GLY A 53 -16.00 3.00 -6.98
N LEU A 54 -15.60 2.97 -8.26
CA LEU A 54 -15.42 1.73 -9.02
C LEU A 54 -13.98 1.21 -8.95
N LEU A 55 -13.04 1.95 -8.39
CA LEU A 55 -11.68 1.46 -8.21
C LEU A 55 -11.59 0.66 -6.91
N LEU A 56 -10.83 -0.43 -6.97
CA LEU A 56 -10.58 -1.29 -5.81
C LEU A 56 -9.27 -0.86 -5.15
N PHE A 57 -9.14 0.44 -4.87
CA PHE A 57 -7.98 1.05 -4.24
C PHE A 57 -8.09 0.97 -2.71
N PRO A 58 -6.96 1.14 -2.00
CA PRO A 58 -7.00 1.33 -0.54
C PRO A 58 -8.00 2.41 -0.14
N GLY A 59 -8.68 2.18 0.99
CA GLY A 59 -9.53 3.18 1.62
C GLY A 59 -8.70 4.32 2.22
N THR A 60 -9.39 5.41 2.55
CA THR A 60 -8.78 6.58 3.21
C THR A 60 -8.32 6.31 4.64
N ASP A 61 -8.71 5.16 5.20
CA ASP A 61 -8.26 4.62 6.48
C ASP A 61 -6.91 3.90 6.41
N ALA A 62 -6.40 3.63 5.19
CA ALA A 62 -5.07 3.05 5.02
C ALA A 62 -3.98 4.04 5.46
N LYS A 63 -3.14 3.61 6.41
CA LYS A 63 -2.05 4.43 6.94
C LYS A 63 -0.87 4.47 5.96
N ILE A 64 -0.37 5.67 5.68
CA ILE A 64 0.86 5.86 4.92
C ILE A 64 2.06 5.65 5.85
N LEU A 65 2.99 4.78 5.45
CA LEU A 65 4.28 4.58 6.12
C LEU A 65 5.41 4.80 5.10
N VAL A 66 6.57 5.27 5.58
CA VAL A 66 7.74 5.50 4.73
C VAL A 66 8.90 4.65 5.23
N ASP A 67 9.55 3.92 4.34
CA ASP A 67 10.84 3.25 4.59
C ASP A 67 11.95 4.31 4.64
N ASN A 68 12.03 5.06 5.75
CA ASN A 68 12.88 6.25 5.87
C ASN A 68 14.38 5.95 5.68
N ASP A 69 14.81 4.76 6.08
CA ASP A 69 16.20 4.31 5.94
C ASP A 69 16.47 3.64 4.60
N TYR A 70 15.42 3.36 3.82
CA TYR A 70 15.48 2.67 2.53
C TYR A 70 16.12 1.27 2.64
N ILE A 71 15.77 0.54 3.69
CA ILE A 71 16.34 -0.77 4.04
C ILE A 71 15.33 -1.91 3.99
N MET A 72 14.03 -1.65 3.76
CA MET A 72 12.97 -2.67 3.86
C MET A 72 13.25 -3.93 3.02
N ALA A 73 13.78 -3.77 1.80
CA ALA A 73 14.14 -4.90 0.94
C ALA A 73 15.27 -5.76 1.55
N SER A 74 16.30 -5.12 2.10
CA SER A 74 17.42 -5.77 2.79
C SER A 74 16.95 -6.50 4.05
N LEU A 75 16.03 -5.89 4.81
CA LEU A 75 15.41 -6.51 5.99
C LEU A 75 14.61 -7.76 5.62
N GLY A 76 13.97 -7.78 4.45
CA GLY A 76 13.32 -8.98 3.92
C GLY A 76 14.28 -10.17 3.82
N VAL A 77 15.52 -9.95 3.37
CA VAL A 77 16.55 -11.00 3.32
C VAL A 77 17.04 -11.36 4.72
N LEU A 78 17.35 -10.35 5.55
CA LEU A 78 17.85 -10.53 6.92
C LEU A 78 16.88 -11.36 7.79
N SER A 79 15.57 -11.13 7.61
CA SER A 79 14.51 -11.80 8.37
C SER A 79 14.51 -13.32 8.23
N LYS A 80 15.12 -13.88 7.18
CA LYS A 80 15.26 -15.34 7.00
C LYS A 80 16.08 -16.00 8.10
N ARG A 81 16.98 -15.26 8.77
CA ARG A 81 17.84 -15.78 9.85
C ARG A 81 17.70 -14.98 11.15
N TYR A 82 17.41 -13.69 11.07
CA TYR A 82 17.35 -12.78 12.22
C TYR A 82 16.02 -12.02 12.24
N LYS A 83 14.91 -12.77 12.36
CA LYS A 83 13.55 -12.22 12.28
C LYS A 83 13.31 -11.07 13.25
N ASP A 84 13.63 -11.23 14.53
CA ASP A 84 13.35 -10.21 15.55
C ASP A 84 14.16 -8.93 15.32
N ALA A 85 15.43 -9.07 14.92
CA ALA A 85 16.24 -7.91 14.55
C ALA A 85 15.70 -7.21 13.31
N ALA A 86 15.28 -7.97 12.29
CA ALA A 86 14.70 -7.41 11.08
C ALA A 86 13.38 -6.67 11.34
N VAL A 87 12.53 -7.18 12.23
CA VAL A 87 11.30 -6.51 12.64
C VAL A 87 11.61 -5.20 13.37
N ARG A 88 12.53 -5.22 14.35
CA ARG A 88 12.91 -3.99 15.08
C ARG A 88 13.42 -2.90 14.15
N PHE A 89 14.34 -3.23 13.24
CA PHE A 89 14.85 -2.25 12.28
C PHE A 89 13.77 -1.78 11.30
N LEU A 90 12.79 -2.63 10.97
CA LEU A 90 11.68 -2.22 10.12
C LEU A 90 10.76 -1.24 10.87
N GLU A 91 10.46 -1.49 12.13
CA GLU A 91 9.66 -0.58 12.97
C GLU A 91 10.32 0.78 13.15
N GLU A 92 11.63 0.77 13.42
CA GLU A 92 12.46 1.99 13.47
C GLU A 92 12.40 2.76 12.15
N SER A 93 12.65 2.08 11.02
CA SER A 93 12.63 2.72 9.71
C SER A 93 11.25 3.24 9.31
N LEU A 94 10.16 2.59 9.73
CA LEU A 94 8.79 2.99 9.42
C LEU A 94 8.23 4.03 10.40
N ASP A 95 8.94 4.33 11.49
CA ASP A 95 8.43 5.09 12.64
C ASP A 95 7.07 4.55 13.12
N HIS A 96 6.96 3.22 13.19
CA HIS A 96 5.70 2.53 13.46
C HIS A 96 5.91 1.14 14.05
N GLN A 97 5.31 0.89 15.21
CA GLN A 97 5.23 -0.47 15.77
C GLN A 97 4.31 -1.35 14.93
N LEU A 98 4.79 -2.55 14.60
CA LEU A 98 4.08 -3.50 13.75
C LEU A 98 3.27 -4.53 14.55
N ILE A 99 3.38 -4.53 15.89
CA ILE A 99 2.57 -5.30 16.86
C ILE A 99 2.45 -4.51 18.15
#